data_AF-A0A314ZRM7-F1
#
_entry.id   AF-A0A314ZRM7-F1
#
_cell.length_a   1.000
_cell.length_b   1.000
_cell.length_c   1.000
_cell.angle_alpha   90.00
_cell.angle_beta   90.00
_cell.angle_gamma   90.00
#
_symmetry.space_group_name_H-M   'P 1'
#
loop_
_entity.id
_entity.type
_entity.pdbx_description
1 polymer ?
#
loop_
_entity_poly.entity_id
_entity_poly.type
_entity_poly.pdbx_seq_one_letter_code
_entity_poly.pdbx_strand_id
1 'polypeptide(L)'
;MPPASVMTRLILIMVWRKLIRNPNTYSSLIGLIWWHVAMPKIIAKSISILSDAGLGMAMFSLGLFMALQPKIIACGNSVAGFAMAVRFLTGPAVMAAASIAVGLRGTLLHLAIVQAALPQGIVPFVFAKEYNVHPAILSTAVIFGMLIALPITLVYYIILGL
;
A
#
# COMPACT_ATOMS: atom_id res chain seq x y z
N MET A 1 19.89 23.72 -19.81
CA MET A 1 19.36 22.56 -19.07
C MET A 1 20.56 21.69 -18.72
N PRO A 2 20.79 21.32 -17.44
CA PRO A 2 21.94 20.50 -17.08
C PRO A 2 21.87 19.10 -17.73
N PRO A 3 23.01 18.43 -17.96
CA PRO A 3 23.04 17.10 -18.58
C PRO A 3 22.19 16.09 -17.80
N ALA A 4 21.49 15.19 -18.50
CA ALA A 4 20.61 14.20 -17.88
C ALA A 4 21.30 13.34 -16.80
N SER A 5 22.59 13.04 -16.99
CA SER A 5 23.43 12.31 -16.02
C SER A 5 23.68 13.07 -14.71
N VAL A 6 23.76 14.40 -14.77
CA VAL A 6 23.94 15.27 -13.60
C VAL A 6 22.63 15.36 -12.82
N MET A 7 21.51 15.49 -13.54
CA MET A 7 20.18 15.57 -12.95
C MET A 7 19.77 14.25 -12.26
N THR A 8 20.01 13.09 -12.91
CA THR A 8 19.77 11.78 -12.28
C THR A 8 20.64 11.56 -11.05
N ARG A 9 21.93 11.95 -11.10
CA ARG A 9 22.84 11.83 -9.96
C ARG A 9 22.43 12.73 -8.79
N LEU A 10 21.98 13.94 -9.05
CA LEU A 10 21.43 14.85 -8.04
C LEU A 10 20.15 14.30 -7.40
N ILE A 11 19.22 13.78 -8.21
CA ILE A 11 18.01 13.12 -7.73
C ILE A 11 18.38 11.93 -6.84
N LEU A 12 19.33 11.09 -7.27
CA LEU A 12 19.77 9.91 -6.52
C LEU A 12 20.34 10.31 -5.14
N ILE A 13 21.21 11.32 -5.10
CA ILE A 13 21.80 11.82 -3.85
C ILE A 13 20.73 12.43 -2.94
N MET A 14 19.79 13.18 -3.51
CA MET A 14 18.71 13.81 -2.73
C MET A 14 17.75 12.77 -2.15
N VAL A 15 17.36 11.76 -2.95
CA VAL A 15 16.51 10.64 -2.51
C VAL A 15 17.23 9.82 -1.44
N TRP A 16 18.51 9.48 -1.64
CA TRP A 16 19.30 8.73 -0.66
C TRP A 16 19.40 9.44 0.69
N ARG A 17 19.68 10.75 0.70
CA ARG A 17 19.69 11.55 1.94
C ARG A 17 18.33 11.61 2.61
N LYS A 18 17.24 11.74 1.84
CA LYS A 18 15.87 11.73 2.37
C LYS A 18 15.48 10.36 2.93
N LEU A 19 15.92 9.28 2.29
CA LEU A 19 15.63 7.91 2.71
C LEU A 19 16.35 7.57 4.02
N ILE A 20 17.63 7.89 4.15
CA ILE A 20 18.38 7.65 5.39
C ILE A 20 17.79 8.45 6.55
N ARG A 21 17.26 9.64 6.32
CA ARG A 21 16.61 10.44 7.38
C ARG A 21 15.18 9.99 7.69
N ASN A 22 14.62 9.01 6.98
CA ASN A 22 13.24 8.57 7.18
C ASN A 22 13.16 7.59 8.36
N PRO A 23 12.44 7.95 9.44
CA PRO A 23 12.32 7.09 10.63
C PRO A 23 11.68 5.72 10.32
N ASN A 24 10.82 5.63 9.30
CA ASN A 24 10.21 4.36 8.90
C ASN A 24 11.24 3.38 8.34
N THR A 25 12.25 3.87 7.63
CA THR A 25 13.33 3.02 7.08
C THR A 25 14.15 2.40 8.20
N TYR A 26 14.49 3.18 9.24
CA TYR A 26 15.14 2.64 10.42
C TYR A 26 14.27 1.61 11.16
N SER A 27 12.99 1.90 11.33
CA SER A 27 12.03 0.99 11.98
C SER A 27 11.96 -0.36 11.27
N SER A 28 11.84 -0.38 9.93
CA SER A 28 11.82 -1.62 9.15
C SER A 28 13.12 -2.41 9.22
N LEU A 29 14.28 -1.72 9.20
CA LEU A 29 15.59 -2.38 9.32
C LEU A 29 15.78 -3.01 10.70
N ILE A 30 15.43 -2.27 11.76
CA ILE A 30 15.48 -2.79 13.14
C ILE A 30 14.55 -3.99 13.27
N GLY A 31 13.33 -3.93 12.73
CA GLY A 31 12.38 -5.04 12.74
C GLY A 31 12.92 -6.31 12.03
N LEU A 32 13.59 -6.14 10.89
CA LEU A 32 14.23 -7.25 10.16
C LEU A 32 15.40 -7.86 10.94
N ILE A 33 16.25 -7.03 11.55
CA ILE A 33 17.37 -7.49 12.37
C ILE A 33 16.85 -8.24 13.61
N TRP A 34 15.76 -7.74 14.20
CA TRP A 34 15.15 -8.31 15.40
C TRP A 34 14.39 -9.62 15.14
N TRP A 35 14.15 -10.01 13.88
CA TRP A 35 13.49 -11.28 13.52
C TRP A 35 14.24 -12.52 14.04
N HIS A 36 15.55 -12.42 14.22
CA HIS A 36 16.39 -13.53 14.70
C HIS A 36 16.43 -13.67 16.23
N VAL A 37 15.83 -12.74 16.97
CA VAL A 37 15.87 -12.70 18.45
C VAL A 37 14.49 -13.00 19.01
N ALA A 38 14.40 -13.92 19.98
CA ALA A 38 13.14 -14.23 20.65
C ALA A 38 12.59 -12.99 21.37
N MET A 39 11.50 -12.41 20.84
CA MET A 39 10.93 -11.18 21.35
C MET A 39 10.18 -11.43 22.67
N PRO A 40 10.49 -10.70 23.76
CA PRO A 40 9.75 -10.81 25.01
C PRO A 40 8.26 -10.49 24.81
N LYS A 41 7.38 -11.27 25.45
CA LYS A 41 5.92 -11.12 25.33
C LYS A 41 5.42 -9.72 25.66
N ILE A 42 6.10 -9.02 26.57
CA ILE A 42 5.77 -7.64 26.97
C ILE A 42 5.99 -6.68 25.81
N ILE A 43 7.16 -6.72 25.17
CA ILE A 43 7.50 -5.85 24.04
C ILE A 43 6.57 -6.13 22.85
N ALA A 44 6.28 -7.41 22.58
CA ALA A 44 5.34 -7.80 21.53
C ALA A 44 3.95 -7.24 21.74
N LYS A 45 3.40 -7.37 22.95
CA LYS A 45 2.08 -6.81 23.27
C LYS A 45 2.06 -5.29 23.24
N SER A 46 3.11 -4.62 23.70
CA SER A 46 3.19 -3.15 23.63
C SER A 46 3.21 -2.67 22.18
N ILE A 47 3.99 -3.31 21.31
CA ILE A 47 4.05 -2.97 19.88
C ILE A 47 2.73 -3.27 19.19
N SER A 48 2.07 -4.39 19.49
CA SER A 48 0.77 -4.71 18.89
C SER A 48 -0.31 -3.71 19.31
N ILE A 49 -0.41 -3.35 20.60
CA ILE A 49 -1.38 -2.35 21.07
C ILE A 49 -1.15 -1.00 20.40
N LEU A 50 0.11 -0.56 20.30
CA LEU A 50 0.46 0.70 19.65
C LEU A 50 0.15 0.66 18.14
N SER A 51 0.44 -0.47 17.48
CA SER A 51 0.14 -0.69 16.07
C SER A 51 -1.35 -0.67 15.79
N ASP A 52 -2.15 -1.39 16.58
CA ASP A 52 -3.60 -1.48 16.41
C ASP A 52 -4.25 -0.11 16.65
N ALA A 53 -3.81 0.62 17.69
CA ALA A 53 -4.25 1.99 17.94
C ALA A 53 -3.86 2.94 16.78
N GLY A 54 -2.63 2.83 16.27
CA GLY A 54 -2.13 3.62 15.15
C GLY A 54 -2.91 3.37 13.85
N LEU A 55 -3.17 2.11 13.53
CA LEU A 55 -4.01 1.72 12.39
C LEU A 55 -5.42 2.27 12.53
N GLY A 56 -6.05 2.15 13.70
CA GLY A 56 -7.37 2.72 13.98
C GLY A 56 -7.43 4.23 13.80
N MET A 57 -6.45 4.98 14.35
CA MET A 57 -6.34 6.42 14.16
C MET A 57 -6.14 6.81 12.69
N ALA A 58 -5.34 6.05 11.93
CA ALA A 58 -5.12 6.30 10.51
C ALA A 58 -6.39 6.05 9.68
N MET A 59 -7.13 4.98 9.96
CA MET A 59 -8.43 4.69 9.33
C MET A 59 -9.46 5.78 9.63
N PHE A 60 -9.53 6.22 10.88
CA PHE A 60 -10.42 7.32 11.28
C PHE A 60 -10.04 8.63 10.59
N SER A 61 -8.76 8.99 10.55
CA SER A 61 -8.29 10.20 9.85
C SER A 61 -8.58 10.15 8.36
N LEU A 62 -8.55 8.97 7.74
CA LEU A 62 -8.88 8.78 6.34
C LEU A 62 -10.39 8.99 6.09
N GLY A 63 -11.24 8.49 6.99
CA GLY A 63 -12.69 8.76 6.96
C GLY A 63 -13.01 10.25 7.15
N LEU A 64 -12.40 10.90 8.15
CA LEU A 64 -12.55 12.34 8.37
C LEU A 64 -12.07 13.16 7.17
N PHE A 65 -10.94 12.77 6.55
CA PHE A 65 -10.43 13.44 5.37
C PHE A 65 -11.44 13.39 4.23
N MET A 66 -12.11 12.26 3.99
CA MET A 66 -13.15 12.15 2.97
C MET A 66 -14.41 12.94 3.34
N ALA A 67 -14.83 12.91 4.60
CA ALA A 67 -16.01 13.65 5.08
C ALA A 67 -15.85 15.18 4.95
N LEU A 68 -14.61 15.69 5.07
CA LEU A 68 -14.29 17.10 4.92
C LEU A 68 -14.22 17.56 3.45
N GLN A 69 -14.20 16.64 2.47
CA GLN A 69 -14.20 17.03 1.06
C GLN A 69 -15.61 17.42 0.61
N PRO A 70 -15.75 18.42 -0.28
CA PRO A 70 -17.05 18.86 -0.79
C PRO A 70 -17.76 17.82 -1.68
N LYS A 71 -17.03 16.77 -2.09
CA LYS A 71 -17.53 15.66 -2.90
C LYS A 71 -17.02 14.36 -2.31
N ILE A 72 -17.90 13.34 -2.25
CA ILE A 72 -17.55 11.98 -1.80
C ILE A 72 -16.38 11.40 -2.63
N ILE A 73 -16.32 11.74 -3.93
CA ILE A 73 -15.21 11.40 -4.83
C ILE A 73 -14.42 12.69 -5.13
N ALA A 74 -13.45 12.99 -4.28
CA ALA A 74 -12.70 14.25 -4.34
C ALA A 74 -11.84 14.40 -5.60
N CYS A 75 -11.40 13.30 -6.23
CA CYS A 75 -10.62 13.34 -7.47
C CYS A 75 -11.44 13.24 -8.77
N GLY A 76 -12.78 13.11 -8.67
CA GLY A 76 -13.65 12.86 -9.82
C GLY A 76 -13.72 11.39 -10.26
N ASN A 77 -14.84 11.01 -10.90
CA ASN A 77 -15.20 9.63 -11.17
C ASN A 77 -14.26 8.93 -12.17
N SER A 78 -13.76 9.65 -13.18
CA SER A 78 -12.88 9.06 -14.20
C SER A 78 -11.51 8.66 -13.62
N VAL A 79 -10.90 9.52 -12.80
CA VAL A 79 -9.60 9.25 -12.19
C VAL A 79 -9.74 8.16 -11.11
N ALA A 80 -10.82 8.19 -10.34
CA ALA A 80 -11.14 7.13 -9.39
C ALA A 80 -11.31 5.79 -10.10
N GLY A 81 -12.16 5.71 -11.13
CA GLY A 81 -12.38 4.49 -11.91
C GLY A 81 -11.10 3.93 -12.53
N PHE A 82 -10.24 4.81 -13.08
CA PHE A 82 -8.95 4.41 -13.60
C PHE A 82 -8.03 3.84 -12.52
N ALA A 83 -7.90 4.51 -11.37
CA ALA A 83 -7.10 4.03 -10.25
C ALA A 83 -7.57 2.65 -9.74
N MET A 84 -8.89 2.44 -9.67
CA MET A 84 -9.50 1.16 -9.30
C MET A 84 -9.20 0.05 -10.32
N ALA A 85 -9.34 0.35 -11.62
CA ALA A 85 -9.04 -0.59 -12.70
C ALA A 85 -7.55 -1.00 -12.69
N VAL A 86 -6.65 -0.03 -12.55
CA VAL A 86 -5.22 -0.30 -12.39
C VAL A 86 -4.98 -1.18 -11.18
N ARG A 87 -5.57 -0.86 -10.01
CA ARG A 87 -5.33 -1.63 -8.79
C ARG A 87 -5.75 -3.10 -8.90
N PHE A 88 -6.96 -3.37 -9.38
CA PHE A 88 -7.58 -4.69 -9.36
C PHE A 88 -7.38 -5.52 -10.63
N LEU A 89 -6.98 -4.92 -11.74
CA LEU A 89 -6.63 -5.64 -12.97
C LEU A 89 -5.11 -5.75 -13.12
N THR A 90 -4.42 -4.61 -13.14
CA THR A 90 -2.97 -4.63 -13.42
C THR A 90 -2.17 -5.21 -12.25
N GLY A 91 -2.57 -4.95 -11.00
CA GLY A 91 -1.91 -5.51 -9.82
C GLY A 91 -1.88 -7.05 -9.83
N PRO A 92 -3.04 -7.72 -9.89
CA PRO A 92 -3.10 -9.17 -10.01
C PRO A 92 -2.46 -9.72 -11.29
N ALA A 93 -2.60 -9.04 -12.43
CA ALA A 93 -1.99 -9.47 -13.68
C ALA A 93 -0.45 -9.47 -13.62
N VAL A 94 0.15 -8.40 -13.09
CA VAL A 94 1.60 -8.31 -12.89
C VAL A 94 2.07 -9.36 -11.88
N MET A 95 1.33 -9.56 -10.79
CA MET A 95 1.65 -10.60 -9.82
C MET A 95 1.58 -12.00 -10.43
N ALA A 96 0.57 -12.30 -11.24
CA ALA A 96 0.44 -13.58 -11.93
C ALA A 96 1.64 -13.82 -12.86
N ALA A 97 1.98 -12.82 -13.70
CA ALA A 97 3.12 -12.89 -14.61
C ALA A 97 4.45 -13.11 -13.86
N ALA A 98 4.70 -12.33 -12.80
CA ALA A 98 5.89 -12.45 -11.98
C ALA A 98 5.96 -13.81 -11.25
N SER A 99 4.83 -14.27 -10.70
CA SER A 99 4.75 -15.54 -9.97
C SER A 99 5.02 -16.74 -10.89
N ILE A 100 4.49 -16.71 -12.11
CA ILE A 100 4.77 -17.73 -13.14
C ILE A 100 6.26 -17.68 -13.54
N ALA A 101 6.83 -16.48 -13.73
CA ALA A 101 8.24 -16.32 -14.08
C ALA A 101 9.20 -16.86 -12.99
N VAL A 102 8.83 -16.72 -11.71
CA VAL A 102 9.56 -17.28 -10.58
C VAL A 102 9.30 -18.79 -10.39
N GLY A 103 8.34 -19.36 -11.11
CA GLY A 103 8.02 -20.79 -11.08
C GLY A 103 7.05 -21.21 -9.97
N LEU A 104 6.30 -20.27 -9.38
CA LEU A 104 5.24 -20.60 -8.41
C LEU A 104 4.12 -21.38 -9.09
N ARG A 105 3.69 -22.49 -8.47
CA ARG A 105 2.63 -23.37 -8.97
C ARG A 105 1.65 -23.75 -7.87
N GLY A 106 0.45 -24.15 -8.28
CA GLY A 106 -0.58 -24.62 -7.36
C GLY A 106 -1.07 -23.53 -6.40
N THR A 107 -1.37 -23.89 -5.16
CA THR A 107 -1.99 -23.00 -4.15
C THR A 107 -1.21 -21.71 -3.91
N LEU A 108 0.12 -21.75 -3.94
CA LEU A 108 0.97 -20.57 -3.74
C LEU A 108 0.77 -19.50 -4.82
N LEU A 109 0.57 -19.90 -6.07
CA LEU A 109 0.28 -18.98 -7.17
C LEU A 109 -1.08 -18.29 -6.95
N HIS A 110 -2.11 -19.06 -6.60
CA HIS A 110 -3.45 -18.52 -6.39
C HIS A 110 -3.47 -17.57 -5.18
N LEU A 111 -2.79 -17.92 -4.08
CA LEU A 111 -2.64 -17.05 -2.92
C LEU A 111 -1.93 -15.73 -3.27
N ALA A 112 -0.86 -15.77 -4.06
CA ALA A 112 -0.15 -14.57 -4.49
C ALA A 112 -1.06 -13.63 -5.30
N ILE A 113 -1.84 -14.18 -6.23
CA ILE A 113 -2.79 -13.41 -7.06
C ILE A 113 -3.89 -12.79 -6.19
N VAL A 114 -4.50 -13.56 -5.28
CA VAL A 114 -5.53 -13.07 -4.36
C VAL A 114 -4.98 -11.98 -3.44
N GLN A 115 -3.77 -12.16 -2.91
CA GLN A 115 -3.11 -11.16 -2.08
C GLN A 115 -2.83 -9.86 -2.86
N ALA A 116 -2.47 -9.97 -4.15
CA ALA A 116 -2.33 -8.82 -5.03
C ALA A 116 -3.68 -8.14 -5.34
N ALA A 117 -4.79 -8.85 -5.28
CA ALA A 117 -6.14 -8.32 -5.49
C ALA A 117 -6.75 -7.64 -4.25
N LEU A 118 -6.07 -7.65 -3.10
CA LEU A 118 -6.54 -6.96 -1.89
C LEU A 118 -6.60 -5.42 -2.08
N PRO A 119 -7.43 -4.70 -1.29
CA PRO A 119 -7.51 -3.25 -1.41
C PRO A 119 -6.18 -2.56 -1.09
N GLN A 120 -6.07 -1.28 -1.47
CA GLN A 120 -4.91 -0.46 -1.10
C GLN A 120 -4.82 -0.31 0.42
N GLY A 121 -3.60 -0.37 0.97
CA GLY A 121 -3.36 -0.09 2.38
C GLY A 121 -3.57 1.39 2.73
N ILE A 122 -3.75 1.68 4.01
CA ILE A 122 -3.92 3.05 4.52
C ILE A 122 -2.61 3.83 4.54
N VAL A 123 -1.46 3.14 4.67
CA VAL A 123 -0.13 3.75 4.78
C VAL A 123 0.23 4.63 3.57
N PRO A 124 0.00 4.22 2.31
CA PRO A 124 0.11 5.11 1.14
C PRO A 124 -0.66 6.42 1.28
N PHE A 125 -1.89 6.40 1.83
CA PHE A 125 -2.64 7.64 2.08
C PHE A 125 -1.96 8.52 3.13
N VAL A 126 -1.45 7.94 4.22
CA VAL A 126 -0.70 8.70 5.24
C VAL A 126 0.51 9.37 4.61
N PHE A 127 1.27 8.67 3.76
CA PHE A 127 2.39 9.27 3.03
C PHE A 127 1.96 10.32 2.01
N ALA A 128 0.88 10.10 1.27
CA ALA A 128 0.36 11.10 0.33
C ALA A 128 -0.08 12.37 1.04
N LYS A 129 -0.65 12.26 2.25
CA LYS A 129 -0.99 13.39 3.09
C LYS A 129 0.26 14.09 3.62
N GLU A 130 1.22 13.33 4.15
CA GLU A 130 2.47 13.86 4.70
C GLU A 130 3.30 14.61 3.64
N TYR A 131 3.43 14.03 2.44
CA TYR A 131 4.20 14.61 1.35
C TYR A 131 3.37 15.49 0.41
N ASN A 132 2.09 15.73 0.70
CA ASN A 132 1.16 16.49 -0.16
C ASN A 132 1.09 16.00 -1.63
N VAL A 133 1.17 14.68 -1.83
CA VAL A 133 1.11 14.05 -3.15
C VAL A 133 -0.28 13.44 -3.37
N HIS A 134 -1.18 14.24 -3.93
CA HIS A 134 -2.55 13.83 -4.32
C HIS A 134 -3.30 12.95 -3.30
N PRO A 135 -3.46 13.39 -2.03
CA PRO A 135 -4.13 12.61 -0.98
C PRO A 135 -5.58 12.26 -1.32
N ALA A 136 -6.26 13.09 -2.12
CA ALA A 136 -7.63 12.86 -2.59
C ALA A 136 -7.79 11.61 -3.47
N ILE A 137 -6.78 11.28 -4.28
CA ILE A 137 -6.79 10.06 -5.12
C ILE A 137 -6.69 8.85 -4.21
N LEU A 138 -5.72 8.85 -3.30
CA LEU A 138 -5.47 7.70 -2.43
C LEU A 138 -6.58 7.50 -1.39
N SER A 139 -7.15 8.56 -0.82
CA SER A 139 -8.28 8.42 0.11
C SER A 139 -9.47 7.76 -0.58
N THR A 140 -9.80 8.20 -1.81
CA THR A 140 -10.88 7.61 -2.62
C THR A 140 -10.56 6.16 -2.98
N ALA A 141 -9.34 5.88 -3.46
CA ALA A 141 -8.93 4.54 -3.85
C ALA A 141 -8.91 3.53 -2.69
N VAL A 142 -8.52 3.96 -1.48
CA VAL A 142 -8.53 3.10 -0.29
C VAL A 142 -9.97 2.82 0.15
N ILE A 143 -10.85 3.83 0.25
CA ILE A 143 -12.23 3.65 0.73
C ILE A 143 -13.06 2.84 -0.25
N PHE A 144 -13.13 3.27 -1.52
CA PHE A 144 -13.86 2.53 -2.53
C PHE A 144 -13.19 1.19 -2.84
N GLY A 145 -11.85 1.11 -2.73
CA GLY A 145 -11.13 -0.15 -2.80
C GLY A 145 -11.59 -1.13 -1.75
N MET A 146 -11.75 -0.72 -0.50
CA MET A 146 -12.26 -1.60 0.56
C MET A 146 -13.70 -2.05 0.27
N LEU A 147 -14.58 -1.17 -0.22
CA LEU A 147 -15.96 -1.52 -0.54
C LEU A 147 -16.07 -2.54 -1.69
N ILE A 148 -15.28 -2.34 -2.75
CA ILE A 148 -15.33 -3.17 -3.97
C ILE A 148 -14.41 -4.40 -3.84
N ALA A 149 -13.49 -4.42 -2.88
CA ALA A 149 -12.56 -5.54 -2.67
C ALA A 149 -13.28 -6.84 -2.36
N LEU A 150 -14.32 -6.84 -1.53
CA LEU A 150 -15.04 -8.08 -1.19
C LEU A 150 -15.62 -8.79 -2.42
N PRO A 151 -16.43 -8.15 -3.28
CA PRO A 151 -16.94 -8.83 -4.47
C PRO A 151 -15.82 -9.20 -5.45
N ILE A 152 -14.79 -8.36 -5.64
CA ILE A 152 -13.68 -8.67 -6.55
C ILE A 152 -12.86 -9.86 -6.07
N THR A 153 -12.48 -9.87 -4.79
CA THR A 153 -11.70 -10.98 -4.21
C THR A 153 -12.48 -12.28 -4.25
N LEU A 154 -13.79 -12.25 -4.03
CA LEU A 154 -14.66 -13.42 -4.18
C LEU A 154 -14.68 -13.94 -5.63
N VAL A 155 -14.78 -13.05 -6.62
CA VAL A 155 -14.68 -13.42 -8.04
C VAL A 155 -13.33 -14.06 -8.34
N TYR A 156 -12.23 -13.48 -7.85
CA TYR A 156 -10.91 -14.09 -7.98
C TYR A 156 -10.84 -15.46 -7.32
N TYR A 157 -11.42 -15.61 -6.13
CA TYR A 157 -11.47 -16.89 -5.40
C TYR A 157 -12.17 -17.98 -6.23
N ILE A 158 -13.32 -17.65 -6.83
CA ILE A 158 -14.09 -18.56 -7.69
C ILE A 158 -13.32 -18.91 -8.98
N ILE A 159 -12.74 -17.91 -9.66
CA ILE A 159 -11.97 -18.13 -10.91
C ILE A 159 -10.74 -19.01 -10.66
N LEU A 160 -10.10 -18.81 -9.51
CA LEU A 160 -8.89 -19.51 -9.09
C LEU A 160 -9.17 -20.88 -8.48
N GLY A 161 -10.45 -21.26 -8.29
CA GLY A 161 -10.86 -22.58 -7.80
C GLY A 161 -10.32 -22.92 -6.41
N LEU A 162 -10.10 -21.90 -5.57
CA LEU A 162 -9.71 -22.04 -4.16
C LEU A 162 -10.91 -22.43 -3.29
#